data_AF-E1QUE5-F1
#
_entry.id   AF-E1QUE5-F1
#
_cell.length_a   1.000
_cell.length_b   1.000
_cell.length_c   1.000
_cell.angle_alpha   90.00
_cell.angle_beta   90.00
_cell.angle_gamma   90.00
#
_symmetry.space_group_name_H-M   'P 1'
#
loop_
_entity.id
_entity.type
_entity.pdbx_description
1 polymer ?
#
loop_
_entity_poly.entity_id
_entity_poly.type
_entity_poly.pdbx_seq_one_letter_code
_entity_poly.pdbx_strand_id
1 'polypeptide(L)'
;MGISFPSALLLLTGLFTVLFTTLLILTHNKGDREPPLSHGTANAMLTAADVLALVTLFLNLATPIRAGYPMIYEVAITAIAALTIIPMIASKPTDSMISKALSSVIMLNIILLNDQLPSTGISWGEGIEMYRDMYMAGHWSFSFAYNPAYNPFPAQVAQVVMMAKVLNLPWYSSLVWGIWYAVFTIVYDMVIYMLTLRLTQNKAASVLAAFFVGVTPETALTLNPHLWLSNLFVLISTVTLINVIEGFEPAQNAVISALSYILAVLSLTTALLMLLVPISFIVAWYVLRALRLYKPIHQGATSARKGLILFLFAVYTVVTLLVFLYTQGYFTYVYPMLDSLNQAIWQILIRLFVRSITKVKGVQYHFLYSGANPVLAYAWSLAFSIAASYLLYVVFRKRRENVWLMTLLVVGLVVPGIAAVQRIFTATYPITVNAYTAIPLTFPIVGLALTRLKDKSKAILMLLILLLVAIVPIASYDPSISPIEYAKIHHYNVPPLTRSEYECTLLLNNLLPSNTGPLYVYSPIMGTLPWYTPSLGGVGAYPTNVIAQALPMIRFIYNESSVNVYVVVYNGTLSKAYYVTLGPGIPPTIVYNPLNNPNIIFNSNYATLLEPS
;
A
#
# COMPACT_ATOMS: atom_id res chain seq x y z
N MET A 1 -28.60 -10.11 -11.47
CA MET A 1 -27.35 -9.33 -11.67
C MET A 1 -26.91 -8.81 -10.31
N GLY A 2 -25.77 -9.25 -9.77
CA GLY A 2 -25.20 -8.68 -8.55
C GLY A 2 -24.50 -7.34 -8.83
N ILE A 3 -24.44 -6.46 -7.83
CA ILE A 3 -23.68 -5.20 -7.92
C ILE A 3 -22.18 -5.55 -7.99
N SER A 4 -21.43 -4.96 -8.91
CA SER A 4 -19.97 -5.16 -9.00
C SER A 4 -19.21 -4.30 -7.97
N PHE A 5 -17.97 -4.67 -7.61
CA PHE A 5 -17.13 -3.85 -6.71
C PHE A 5 -17.01 -2.39 -7.16
N PRO A 6 -16.68 -2.05 -8.44
CA PRO A 6 -16.61 -0.65 -8.87
C PRO A 6 -17.93 0.11 -8.70
N SER A 7 -19.07 -0.56 -8.98
CA SER A 7 -20.39 0.04 -8.79
C SER A 7 -20.71 0.25 -7.30
N ALA A 8 -20.36 -0.71 -6.44
CA ALA A 8 -20.51 -0.60 -5.00
C ALA A 8 -19.64 0.52 -4.42
N LEU A 9 -18.41 0.69 -4.91
CA LEU A 9 -17.49 1.75 -4.49
C LEU A 9 -18.06 3.13 -4.74
N LEU A 10 -18.57 3.39 -5.95
CA LEU A 10 -19.20 4.68 -6.27
C LEU A 10 -20.46 4.92 -5.43
N LEU A 11 -21.30 3.90 -5.28
CA LEU A 11 -22.55 3.98 -4.53
C LEU A 11 -22.28 4.25 -3.03
N LEU A 12 -21.40 3.48 -2.40
CA LEU A 12 -21.05 3.66 -0.99
C LEU A 12 -20.33 4.99 -0.76
N THR A 13 -19.46 5.41 -1.68
CA THR A 13 -18.79 6.72 -1.59
C THR A 13 -19.82 7.86 -1.60
N GLY A 14 -20.79 7.81 -2.51
CA GLY A 14 -21.88 8.79 -2.57
C GLY A 14 -22.75 8.77 -1.32
N LEU A 15 -23.21 7.59 -0.90
CA LEU A 15 -24.09 7.42 0.27
C LEU A 15 -23.42 7.88 1.57
N PHE A 16 -22.18 7.47 1.85
CA PHE A 16 -21.47 7.89 3.04
C PHE A 16 -21.15 9.39 3.02
N THR A 17 -20.77 9.94 1.86
CA THR A 17 -20.52 11.38 1.74
C THR A 17 -21.77 12.18 2.10
N VAL A 18 -22.95 11.79 1.58
CA VAL A 18 -24.23 12.43 1.91
C VAL A 18 -24.60 12.24 3.38
N LEU A 19 -24.46 11.01 3.90
CA LEU A 19 -24.76 10.67 5.30
C LEU A 19 -23.93 11.52 6.27
N PHE A 20 -22.59 11.49 6.15
CA PHE A 20 -21.71 12.23 7.04
C PHE A 20 -21.87 13.75 6.88
N THR A 21 -22.11 14.25 5.67
CA THR A 21 -22.40 15.69 5.45
C THR A 21 -23.66 16.10 6.20
N THR A 22 -24.73 15.30 6.08
CA THR A 22 -26.00 15.53 6.76
C THR A 22 -25.82 15.49 8.28
N LEU A 23 -25.12 14.49 8.81
CA LEU A 23 -24.84 14.38 10.25
C LEU A 23 -24.04 15.59 10.76
N LEU A 24 -23.00 16.02 10.05
CA LEU A 24 -22.18 17.18 10.43
C LEU A 24 -23.00 18.49 10.41
N ILE A 25 -23.89 18.66 9.43
CA ILE A 25 -24.77 19.84 9.34
C ILE A 25 -25.81 19.83 10.47
N LEU A 26 -26.53 18.72 10.68
CA LEU A 26 -27.60 18.61 11.67
C LEU A 26 -27.11 18.72 13.12
N THR A 27 -25.84 18.36 13.37
CA THR A 27 -25.26 18.38 14.72
C THR A 27 -24.41 19.61 15.01
N HIS A 28 -24.25 20.52 14.05
CA HIS A 28 -23.36 21.68 14.17
C HIS A 28 -23.63 22.55 15.42
N ASN A 29 -24.90 22.75 15.77
CA ASN A 29 -25.33 23.54 16.93
C ASN A 29 -25.82 22.69 18.11
N LYS A 30 -25.75 21.35 18.03
CA LYS A 30 -26.17 20.50 19.14
C LYS A 30 -25.10 20.51 20.23
N GLY A 31 -25.53 20.67 21.48
CA GLY A 31 -24.67 20.51 22.64
C GLY A 31 -24.08 19.10 22.73
N ASP A 32 -22.97 18.97 23.44
CA ASP A 32 -22.34 17.69 23.66
C ASP A 32 -23.09 16.92 24.74
N ARG A 33 -23.27 15.62 24.51
CA ARG A 33 -23.85 14.70 25.49
C ARG A 33 -22.80 14.27 26.49
N GLU A 34 -23.27 13.79 27.63
CA GLU A 34 -22.38 13.11 28.57
C GLU A 34 -21.91 11.76 28.00
N PRO A 35 -20.62 11.42 28.19
CA PRO A 35 -20.08 10.15 27.76
C PRO A 35 -20.77 9.00 28.51
N PRO A 36 -21.27 7.97 27.80
CA PRO A 36 -22.01 6.88 28.43
C PRO A 36 -21.10 5.87 29.16
N LEU A 37 -19.79 5.87 28.89
CA LEU A 37 -18.85 4.92 29.45
C LEU A 37 -18.00 5.57 30.55
N SER A 38 -17.90 4.90 31.71
CA SER A 38 -17.03 5.34 32.80
C SER A 38 -15.55 5.25 32.43
N HIS A 39 -14.71 6.11 33.01
CA HIS A 39 -13.26 6.07 32.78
C HIS A 39 -12.63 4.73 33.20
N GLY A 40 -13.09 4.14 34.31
CA GLY A 40 -12.58 2.86 34.79
C GLY A 40 -12.83 1.72 33.78
N THR A 41 -14.07 1.62 33.30
CA THR A 41 -14.43 0.62 32.27
C THR A 41 -13.68 0.87 30.97
N ALA A 42 -13.60 2.13 30.52
CA ALA A 42 -12.90 2.49 29.29
C ALA A 42 -11.40 2.12 29.34
N ASN A 43 -10.75 2.38 30.48
CA ASN A 43 -9.34 2.05 30.68
C ASN A 43 -9.10 0.52 30.77
N ALA A 44 -10.02 -0.22 31.38
CA ALA A 44 -9.96 -1.68 31.42
C ALA A 44 -10.10 -2.28 30.01
N MET A 45 -11.04 -1.78 29.20
CA MET A 45 -11.21 -2.19 27.81
C MET A 45 -9.94 -1.94 26.99
N LEU A 46 -9.33 -0.76 27.11
CA LEU A 46 -8.08 -0.45 26.41
C LEU A 46 -6.91 -1.33 26.84
N THR A 47 -6.83 -1.66 28.14
CA THR A 47 -5.80 -2.58 28.65
C THR A 47 -6.02 -3.99 28.09
N ALA A 48 -7.27 -4.45 28.02
CA ALA A 48 -7.60 -5.71 27.39
C ALA A 48 -7.28 -5.70 25.88
N ALA A 49 -7.48 -4.56 25.19
CA ALA A 49 -7.12 -4.39 23.79
C ALA A 49 -5.60 -4.53 23.59
N ASP A 50 -4.79 -3.84 24.40
CA ASP A 50 -3.32 -3.92 24.32
C ASP A 50 -2.83 -5.35 24.57
N VAL A 51 -3.35 -6.04 25.59
CA VAL A 51 -2.98 -7.44 25.89
C VAL A 51 -3.38 -8.36 24.74
N LEU A 52 -4.61 -8.24 24.24
CA LEU A 52 -5.09 -9.07 23.13
C LEU A 52 -4.31 -8.80 21.84
N ALA A 53 -3.98 -7.54 21.56
CA ALA A 53 -3.16 -7.16 20.42
C ALA A 53 -1.74 -7.72 20.53
N LEU A 54 -1.12 -7.65 21.71
CA LEU A 54 0.19 -8.26 21.93
C LEU A 54 0.18 -9.78 21.71
N VAL A 55 -0.82 -10.48 22.27
CA VAL A 55 -0.99 -11.93 22.08
C VAL A 55 -1.24 -12.25 20.61
N THR A 56 -2.10 -11.50 19.93
CA THR A 56 -2.42 -11.72 18.52
C THR A 56 -1.21 -11.45 17.62
N LEU A 57 -0.43 -10.41 17.91
CA LEU A 57 0.82 -10.11 17.21
C LEU A 57 1.83 -11.24 17.40
N PHE A 58 2.00 -11.74 18.62
CA PHE A 58 2.86 -12.89 18.89
C PHE A 58 2.40 -14.13 18.12
N LEU A 59 1.10 -14.42 18.11
CA LEU A 59 0.53 -15.53 17.34
C LEU A 59 0.75 -15.35 15.83
N ASN A 60 0.62 -14.13 15.31
CA ASN A 60 0.85 -13.84 13.88
C ASN A 60 2.32 -14.00 13.48
N LEU A 61 3.26 -13.73 14.40
CA LEU A 61 4.69 -13.94 14.19
C LEU A 61 5.10 -15.41 14.36
N ALA A 62 4.47 -16.13 15.29
CA ALA A 62 4.84 -17.51 15.63
C ALA A 62 4.12 -18.56 14.76
N THR A 63 2.95 -18.24 14.19
CA THR A 63 2.08 -19.21 13.53
C THR A 63 1.38 -18.63 12.31
N PRO A 64 0.95 -19.47 11.35
CA PRO A 64 0.12 -19.03 10.23
C PRO A 64 -1.34 -18.79 10.60
N ILE A 65 -1.62 -18.02 11.66
CA ILE A 65 -2.98 -17.91 12.22
C ILE A 65 -4.00 -17.40 11.19
N ARG A 66 -3.61 -16.51 10.28
CA ARG A 66 -4.48 -15.97 9.23
C ARG A 66 -4.89 -17.02 8.21
N ALA A 67 -3.99 -17.95 7.86
CA ALA A 67 -4.26 -19.00 6.87
C ALA A 67 -4.82 -20.27 7.51
N GLY A 68 -4.26 -20.70 8.65
CA GLY A 68 -4.63 -21.93 9.34
C GLY A 68 -5.83 -21.80 10.25
N TYR A 69 -6.10 -20.60 10.80
CA TYR A 69 -7.18 -20.34 11.75
C TYR A 69 -7.88 -18.99 11.49
N PRO A 70 -8.42 -18.75 10.28
CA PRO A 70 -8.94 -17.45 9.86
C PRO A 70 -10.03 -16.91 10.79
N MET A 71 -10.93 -17.76 11.28
CA MET A 71 -11.98 -17.36 12.22
C MET A 71 -11.43 -16.83 13.55
N ILE A 72 -10.38 -17.46 14.09
CA ILE A 72 -9.74 -17.00 15.34
C ILE A 72 -9.06 -15.65 15.10
N TYR A 73 -8.36 -15.51 13.98
CA TYR A 73 -7.73 -14.27 13.58
C TYR A 73 -8.75 -13.13 13.45
N GLU A 74 -9.88 -13.36 12.78
CA GLU A 74 -10.96 -12.39 12.60
C GLU A 74 -11.61 -11.95 13.90
N VAL A 75 -11.91 -12.90 14.78
CA VAL A 75 -12.48 -12.61 16.11
C VAL A 75 -11.49 -11.77 16.91
N ALA A 76 -10.19 -12.10 16.86
CA ALA A 76 -9.15 -11.36 17.57
C ALA A 76 -9.04 -9.91 17.08
N ILE A 77 -8.87 -9.68 15.77
CA ILE A 77 -8.76 -8.30 15.22
C ILE A 77 -10.04 -7.48 15.44
N THR A 78 -11.22 -8.10 15.35
CA THR A 78 -12.50 -7.43 15.59
C THR A 78 -12.67 -7.07 17.06
N ALA A 79 -12.26 -7.96 17.96
CA ALA A 79 -12.27 -7.70 19.40
C ALA A 79 -11.28 -6.60 19.79
N ILE A 80 -10.06 -6.60 19.25
CA ILE A 80 -9.08 -5.51 19.44
C ILE A 80 -9.68 -4.18 18.98
N ALA A 81 -10.29 -4.15 17.79
CA ALA A 81 -10.95 -2.96 17.26
C ALA A 81 -12.09 -2.48 18.17
N ALA A 82 -12.98 -3.37 18.60
CA ALA A 82 -14.09 -3.02 19.49
C ALA A 82 -13.59 -2.49 20.85
N LEU A 83 -12.62 -3.18 21.47
CA LEU A 83 -12.03 -2.80 22.74
C LEU A 83 -11.24 -1.49 22.67
N THR A 84 -10.83 -1.06 21.47
CA THR A 84 -10.12 0.21 21.24
C THR A 84 -11.06 1.35 20.85
N ILE A 85 -11.96 1.12 19.90
CA ILE A 85 -12.85 2.14 19.33
C ILE A 85 -13.97 2.51 20.30
N ILE A 86 -14.58 1.55 20.99
CA ILE A 86 -15.66 1.82 21.95
C ILE A 86 -15.22 2.85 23.00
N PRO A 87 -14.11 2.66 23.74
CA PRO A 87 -13.67 3.66 24.72
C PRO A 87 -13.29 4.98 24.08
N MET A 88 -12.70 5.00 22.88
CA MET A 88 -12.32 6.24 22.19
C MET A 88 -13.53 7.08 21.75
N ILE A 89 -14.62 6.43 21.34
CA ILE A 89 -15.84 7.11 20.88
C ILE A 89 -16.80 7.39 22.04
N ALA A 90 -16.89 6.48 23.01
CA ALA A 90 -17.89 6.49 24.09
C ALA A 90 -17.43 7.09 25.43
N SER A 91 -16.18 7.55 25.52
CA SER A 91 -15.66 8.25 26.70
C SER A 91 -15.04 9.60 26.35
N LYS A 92 -14.69 10.38 27.37
CA LYS A 92 -13.74 11.49 27.27
C LYS A 92 -12.36 10.92 27.61
N PRO A 93 -11.50 10.58 26.63
CA PRO A 93 -10.25 9.89 26.92
C PRO A 93 -9.27 10.80 27.65
N THR A 94 -8.66 10.29 28.73
CA THR A 94 -7.52 10.92 29.41
C THR A 94 -6.23 10.65 28.63
N ASP A 95 -5.13 11.34 28.97
CA ASP A 95 -3.84 11.13 28.30
C ASP A 95 -3.32 9.70 28.39
N SER A 96 -3.52 9.02 29.53
CA SER A 96 -3.19 7.60 29.66
C SER A 96 -4.02 6.72 28.73
N MET A 97 -5.32 7.01 28.60
CA MET A 97 -6.21 6.29 27.68
C MET A 97 -5.83 6.53 26.22
N ILE A 98 -5.47 7.76 25.85
CA ILE A 98 -4.95 8.08 24.51
C ILE A 98 -3.71 7.24 24.21
N SER A 99 -2.77 7.14 25.15
CA SER A 99 -1.53 6.38 24.96
C SER A 99 -1.81 4.89 24.72
N LYS A 100 -2.70 4.30 25.51
CA LYS A 100 -3.11 2.89 25.33
C LYS A 100 -3.86 2.67 24.02
N ALA A 101 -4.78 3.56 23.68
CA ALA A 101 -5.50 3.48 22.42
C ALA A 101 -4.56 3.60 21.21
N LEU A 102 -3.56 4.49 21.27
CA LEU A 102 -2.55 4.61 20.23
C LEU A 102 -1.70 3.34 20.12
N SER A 103 -1.25 2.79 21.25
CA SER A 103 -0.53 1.52 21.33
C SER A 103 -1.32 0.38 20.67
N SER A 104 -2.58 0.21 21.06
CA SER A 104 -3.47 -0.80 20.48
C SER A 104 -3.73 -0.60 18.99
N VAL A 105 -3.93 0.65 18.54
CA VAL A 105 -4.08 0.98 17.11
C VAL A 105 -2.82 0.60 16.32
N ILE A 106 -1.64 0.95 16.81
CA ILE A 106 -0.37 0.62 16.16
C ILE A 106 -0.20 -0.90 16.06
N MET A 107 -0.45 -1.63 17.15
CA MET A 107 -0.36 -3.09 17.12
C MET A 107 -1.40 -3.71 16.17
N LEU A 108 -2.63 -3.17 16.14
CA LEU A 108 -3.65 -3.62 15.18
C LEU A 108 -3.21 -3.38 13.73
N ASN A 109 -2.67 -2.20 13.42
CA ASN A 109 -2.16 -1.89 12.08
C ASN A 109 -1.00 -2.81 11.70
N ILE A 110 -0.08 -3.12 12.63
CA ILE A 110 0.98 -4.11 12.40
C ILE A 110 0.37 -5.49 12.12
N ILE A 111 -0.62 -5.94 12.91
CA ILE A 111 -1.26 -7.26 12.71
C ILE A 111 -1.93 -7.34 11.33
N LEU A 112 -2.59 -6.26 10.91
CA LEU A 112 -3.32 -6.21 9.63
C LEU A 112 -2.38 -6.11 8.43
N LEU A 113 -1.38 -5.24 8.51
CA LEU A 113 -0.53 -4.84 7.38
C LEU A 113 0.72 -5.69 7.24
N ASN A 114 1.33 -6.16 8.33
CA ASN A 114 2.50 -7.01 8.22
C ASN A 114 2.09 -8.35 7.64
N ASP A 115 2.78 -8.73 6.57
CA ASP A 115 2.70 -10.07 6.05
C ASP A 115 3.18 -11.05 7.12
N GLN A 116 2.47 -12.17 7.18
CA GLN A 116 2.85 -13.27 8.02
C GLN A 116 4.24 -13.77 7.60
N LEU A 117 5.11 -13.98 8.57
CA LEU A 117 6.43 -14.52 8.30
C LEU A 117 6.28 -15.89 7.61
N PRO A 118 6.88 -16.09 6.42
CA PRO A 118 6.87 -17.39 5.76
C PRO A 118 7.65 -18.38 6.62
N SER A 119 7.17 -19.63 6.71
CA SER A 119 7.78 -20.63 7.58
C SER A 119 9.16 -21.08 7.07
N THR A 120 9.56 -20.68 5.87
CA THR A 120 10.93 -20.81 5.35
C THR A 120 11.94 -19.98 6.12
N GLY A 121 11.49 -18.88 6.74
CA GLY A 121 12.42 -17.84 7.17
C GLY A 121 13.01 -17.01 6.03
N ILE A 122 12.52 -17.13 4.80
CA ILE A 122 13.05 -16.42 3.62
C ILE A 122 11.96 -15.51 3.04
N SER A 123 12.26 -14.22 2.88
CA SER A 123 11.37 -13.24 2.24
C SER A 123 11.82 -12.94 0.81
N TRP A 124 10.84 -12.89 -0.10
CA TRP A 124 11.04 -12.73 -1.53
C TRP A 124 10.11 -11.63 -2.06
N GLY A 125 10.64 -10.64 -2.76
CA GLY A 125 9.83 -9.53 -3.27
C GLY A 125 10.37 -8.97 -4.57
N GLU A 126 9.68 -7.95 -5.08
CA GLU A 126 10.10 -7.16 -6.21
C GLU A 126 11.50 -6.57 -5.96
N GLY A 127 12.41 -6.70 -6.93
CA GLY A 127 13.75 -6.14 -6.85
C GLY A 127 14.68 -6.81 -5.84
N ILE A 128 14.50 -8.11 -5.58
CA ILE A 128 15.30 -8.88 -4.62
C ILE A 128 16.82 -8.85 -4.93
N GLU A 129 17.18 -8.78 -6.22
CA GLU A 129 18.54 -8.57 -6.70
C GLU A 129 19.17 -7.27 -6.18
N MET A 130 18.39 -6.19 -5.99
CA MET A 130 18.88 -4.93 -5.45
C MET A 130 19.44 -5.10 -4.03
N TYR A 131 18.76 -5.91 -3.20
CA TYR A 131 19.18 -6.20 -1.83
C TYR A 131 20.41 -7.08 -1.81
N ARG A 132 20.43 -8.15 -2.63
CA ARG A 132 21.59 -9.02 -2.77
C ARG A 132 22.83 -8.23 -3.17
N ASP A 133 22.73 -7.49 -4.27
CA ASP A 133 23.87 -6.83 -4.87
C ASP A 133 24.39 -5.70 -3.97
N MET A 134 23.50 -4.94 -3.34
CA MET A 134 23.89 -3.95 -2.33
C MET A 134 24.51 -4.60 -1.08
N TYR A 135 23.97 -5.72 -0.61
CA TYR A 135 24.50 -6.42 0.56
C TYR A 135 25.94 -6.92 0.30
N MET A 136 26.14 -7.57 -0.86
CA MET A 136 27.41 -8.16 -1.28
C MET A 136 28.46 -7.10 -1.65
N ALA A 137 28.09 -6.07 -2.41
CA ALA A 137 29.00 -5.00 -2.81
C ALA A 137 29.32 -4.05 -1.65
N GLY A 138 28.43 -3.92 -0.66
CA GLY A 138 28.58 -2.97 0.45
C GLY A 138 28.33 -1.51 0.08
N HIS A 139 27.93 -1.23 -1.16
CA HIS A 139 27.53 0.09 -1.65
C HIS A 139 26.37 -0.03 -2.64
N TRP A 140 25.74 1.09 -2.99
CA TRP A 140 24.74 1.14 -4.06
C TRP A 140 25.41 1.41 -5.42
N SER A 141 24.86 0.85 -6.49
CA SER A 141 25.20 1.15 -7.89
C SER A 141 23.91 1.21 -8.71
N PHE A 142 23.81 2.14 -9.65
CA PHE A 142 22.63 2.25 -10.52
C PHE A 142 22.38 0.99 -11.35
N SER A 143 23.43 0.20 -11.62
CA SER A 143 23.34 -1.09 -12.31
C SER A 143 22.58 -2.15 -11.53
N PHE A 144 22.39 -1.98 -10.22
CA PHE A 144 21.65 -2.93 -9.39
C PHE A 144 20.14 -2.73 -9.52
N ALA A 145 19.70 -1.53 -9.91
CA ALA A 145 18.28 -1.23 -10.06
C ALA A 145 17.68 -2.04 -11.21
N TYR A 146 16.72 -2.89 -10.88
CA TYR A 146 15.98 -3.65 -11.89
C TYR A 146 15.04 -2.75 -12.73
N ASN A 147 14.67 -1.58 -12.18
CA ASN A 147 13.90 -0.54 -12.86
C ASN A 147 14.48 0.85 -12.52
N PRO A 148 14.65 1.76 -13.50
CA PRO A 148 15.08 3.14 -13.27
C PRO A 148 14.31 3.92 -12.21
N ALA A 149 13.06 3.57 -11.92
CA ALA A 149 12.25 4.23 -10.90
C ALA A 149 12.84 4.17 -9.47
N TYR A 150 13.68 3.17 -9.18
CA TYR A 150 14.36 3.00 -7.89
C TYR A 150 15.71 3.70 -7.80
N ASN A 151 16.16 4.32 -8.90
CA ASN A 151 17.32 5.19 -8.90
C ASN A 151 16.89 6.63 -8.58
N PRO A 152 17.80 7.45 -8.02
CA PRO A 152 19.23 7.16 -7.79
C PRO A 152 19.55 6.41 -6.49
N PHE A 153 18.65 6.32 -5.50
CA PHE A 153 18.96 5.64 -4.24
C PHE A 153 17.70 5.09 -3.55
N PRO A 154 17.45 3.77 -3.58
CA PRO A 154 16.29 3.18 -2.95
C PRO A 154 16.52 3.05 -1.44
N ALA A 155 16.11 4.07 -0.67
CA ALA A 155 16.38 4.14 0.78
C ALA A 155 15.87 2.90 1.55
N GLN A 156 14.80 2.28 1.06
CA GLN A 156 14.26 1.06 1.66
C GLN A 156 15.24 -0.12 1.57
N VAL A 157 15.90 -0.32 0.42
CA VAL A 157 16.92 -1.38 0.23
C VAL A 157 18.06 -1.16 1.20
N ALA A 158 18.52 0.08 1.29
CA ALA A 158 19.60 0.46 2.20
C ALA A 158 19.25 0.17 3.67
N GLN A 159 18.03 0.51 4.10
CA GLN A 159 17.57 0.25 5.47
C GLN A 159 17.52 -1.25 5.77
N VAL A 160 16.95 -2.06 4.88
CA VAL A 160 16.85 -3.52 5.07
C VAL A 160 18.23 -4.18 5.09
N VAL A 161 19.11 -3.83 4.14
CA VAL A 161 20.48 -4.34 4.06
C VAL A 161 21.30 -3.95 5.29
N MET A 162 21.20 -2.69 5.74
CA MET A 162 21.88 -2.24 6.95
C MET A 162 21.37 -2.98 8.18
N MET A 163 20.05 -3.15 8.29
CA MET A 163 19.46 -3.87 9.41
C MET A 163 19.84 -5.36 9.41
N ALA A 164 19.90 -6.02 8.26
CA ALA A 164 20.40 -7.38 8.13
C ALA A 164 21.85 -7.50 8.65
N LYS A 165 22.73 -6.56 8.28
CA LYS A 165 24.11 -6.51 8.77
C LYS A 165 24.19 -6.26 10.28
N VAL A 166 23.40 -5.31 10.82
CA VAL A 166 23.38 -4.98 12.25
C VAL A 166 22.86 -6.16 13.09
N LEU A 167 21.82 -6.85 12.62
CA LEU A 167 21.25 -8.02 13.30
C LEU A 167 22.06 -9.30 13.07
N ASN A 168 23.11 -9.26 12.25
CA ASN A 168 23.87 -10.43 11.80
C ASN A 168 22.96 -11.54 11.23
N LEU A 169 21.97 -11.13 10.43
CA LEU A 169 21.05 -12.02 9.73
C LEU A 169 21.31 -11.97 8.23
N PRO A 170 21.02 -13.06 7.49
CA PRO A 170 21.03 -13.02 6.03
C PRO A 170 20.07 -11.95 5.52
N TRP A 171 20.44 -11.25 4.44
CA TRP A 171 19.63 -10.19 3.85
C TRP A 171 18.26 -10.66 3.33
N TYR A 172 18.14 -11.94 3.01
CA TYR A 172 16.89 -12.59 2.59
C TYR A 172 16.05 -13.09 3.77
N SER A 173 16.51 -12.91 5.02
CA SER A 173 15.79 -13.39 6.20
C SER A 173 14.44 -12.69 6.35
N SER A 174 13.36 -13.46 6.44
CA SER A 174 12.02 -12.90 6.65
C SER A 174 11.88 -12.18 7.98
N LEU A 175 12.67 -12.55 8.99
CA LEU A 175 12.70 -11.87 10.29
C LEU A 175 13.17 -10.43 10.16
N VAL A 176 14.18 -10.17 9.31
CA VAL A 176 14.65 -8.81 9.01
C VAL A 176 13.49 -8.01 8.42
N TRP A 177 12.79 -8.57 7.43
CA TRP A 177 11.66 -7.90 6.79
C TRP A 177 10.50 -7.65 7.75
N GLY A 178 10.13 -8.63 8.58
CA GLY A 178 9.06 -8.48 9.58
C GLY A 178 9.35 -7.39 10.61
N ILE A 179 10.60 -7.33 11.10
CA ILE A 179 11.06 -6.25 12.00
C ILE A 179 11.00 -4.90 11.27
N TRP A 180 11.47 -4.84 10.02
CA TRP A 180 11.50 -3.59 9.25
C TRP A 180 10.08 -3.07 9.04
N TYR A 181 9.14 -3.92 8.62
CA TYR A 181 7.74 -3.55 8.40
C TYR A 181 7.04 -3.13 9.69
N ALA A 182 7.33 -3.78 10.82
CA ALA A 182 6.80 -3.37 12.12
C ALA A 182 7.28 -1.96 12.48
N VAL A 183 8.59 -1.69 12.40
CA VAL A 183 9.16 -0.36 12.66
C VAL A 183 8.59 0.67 11.68
N PHE A 184 8.50 0.33 10.40
CA PHE A 184 7.97 1.20 9.36
C PHE A 184 6.52 1.60 9.65
N THR A 185 5.66 0.63 10.00
CA THR A 185 4.25 0.87 10.36
C THR A 185 4.13 1.74 11.62
N ILE A 186 4.94 1.48 12.66
CA ILE A 186 4.97 2.30 13.88
C ILE A 186 5.29 3.76 13.53
N VAL A 187 6.35 4.00 12.75
CA VAL A 187 6.77 5.35 12.38
C VAL A 187 5.71 6.03 11.53
N TYR A 188 5.08 5.29 10.60
CA TYR A 188 4.03 5.81 9.75
C TYR A 188 2.82 6.28 10.56
N ASP A 189 2.34 5.45 11.48
CA ASP A 189 1.23 5.78 12.39
C ASP A 189 1.56 6.99 13.28
N MET A 190 2.78 7.05 13.80
CA MET A 190 3.24 8.18 14.61
C MET A 190 3.28 9.48 13.81
N VAL A 191 3.70 9.45 12.54
CA VAL A 191 3.70 10.63 11.67
C VAL A 191 2.27 11.10 11.38
N ILE A 192 1.34 10.18 11.09
CA ILE A 192 -0.08 10.53 10.92
C ILE A 192 -0.69 11.08 12.21
N TYR A 193 -0.36 10.48 13.36
CA TYR A 193 -0.77 10.97 14.67
C TYR A 193 -0.24 12.40 14.93
N MET A 194 1.06 12.63 14.72
CA MET A 194 1.68 13.95 14.92
C MET A 194 1.11 15.00 13.97
N LEU A 195 0.95 14.67 12.69
CA LEU A 195 0.35 15.56 11.70
C LEU A 195 -1.07 15.95 12.11
N THR A 196 -1.87 14.98 12.53
CA THR A 196 -3.25 15.21 12.96
C THR A 196 -3.30 16.04 14.24
N LEU A 197 -2.45 15.73 15.22
CA LEU A 197 -2.40 16.47 16.48
C LEU A 197 -2.02 17.92 16.22
N ARG A 198 -1.07 18.16 15.31
CA ARG A 198 -0.64 19.49 14.94
C ARG A 198 -1.76 20.31 14.31
N LEU A 199 -2.49 19.72 13.38
CA LEU A 199 -3.54 20.41 12.62
C LEU A 199 -4.84 20.60 13.41
N THR A 200 -5.18 19.65 14.28
CA THR A 200 -6.47 19.59 14.96
C THR A 200 -6.42 19.95 16.44
N GLN A 201 -5.23 19.87 17.06
CA GLN A 201 -5.01 19.99 18.50
C GLN A 201 -5.86 18.99 19.32
N ASN A 202 -6.23 17.85 18.72
CA ASN A 202 -7.08 16.85 19.32
C ASN A 202 -6.40 15.47 19.28
N LYS A 203 -6.00 14.98 20.45
CA LYS A 203 -5.34 13.66 20.61
C LYS A 203 -6.25 12.51 20.18
N ALA A 204 -7.55 12.56 20.47
CA ALA A 204 -8.49 11.53 20.06
C ALA A 204 -8.68 11.48 18.53
N ALA A 205 -8.71 12.65 17.88
CA ALA A 205 -8.75 12.72 16.42
C ALA A 205 -7.49 12.11 15.81
N SER A 206 -6.35 12.27 16.48
CA SER A 206 -5.05 11.77 16.03
C SER A 206 -4.94 10.25 16.12
N VAL A 207 -5.46 9.64 17.20
CA VAL A 207 -5.58 8.18 17.30
C VAL A 207 -6.52 7.61 16.23
N LEU A 208 -7.68 8.26 16.01
CA LEU A 208 -8.61 7.84 14.97
C LEU A 208 -8.02 7.99 13.56
N ALA A 209 -7.20 9.02 13.30
CA ALA A 209 -6.51 9.17 12.02
C ALA A 209 -5.50 8.04 11.79
N ALA A 210 -4.70 7.67 12.81
CA ALA A 210 -3.76 6.54 12.71
C ALA A 210 -4.50 5.20 12.49
N PHE A 211 -5.67 5.02 13.10
CA PHE A 211 -6.50 3.82 12.88
C PHE A 211 -6.85 3.60 11.41
N PHE A 212 -7.05 4.67 10.63
CA PHE A 212 -7.36 4.55 9.19
C PHE A 212 -6.19 4.04 8.34
N VAL A 213 -4.96 4.05 8.83
CA VAL A 213 -3.78 3.55 8.08
C VAL A 213 -3.91 2.04 7.80
N GLY A 214 -4.29 1.23 8.80
CA GLY A 214 -4.39 -0.22 8.64
C GLY A 214 -5.70 -0.72 8.03
N VAL A 215 -6.76 0.09 8.04
CA VAL A 215 -8.11 -0.33 7.59
C VAL A 215 -8.55 0.28 6.26
N THR A 216 -7.71 1.13 5.66
CA THR A 216 -7.92 1.67 4.31
C THR A 216 -7.08 0.84 3.35
N PRO A 217 -7.66 -0.03 2.51
CA PRO A 217 -6.87 -0.95 1.68
C PRO A 217 -5.91 -0.25 0.71
N GLU A 218 -6.22 0.98 0.30
CA GLU A 218 -5.37 1.82 -0.52
C GLU A 218 -4.07 2.23 0.19
N THR A 219 -3.98 2.07 1.51
CA THR A 219 -2.78 2.33 2.32
C THR A 219 -2.10 1.05 2.81
N ALA A 220 -2.23 -0.05 2.06
CA ALA A 220 -1.50 -1.28 2.34
C ALA A 220 0.03 -1.07 2.17
N LEU A 221 0.68 -0.68 3.27
CA LEU A 221 2.08 -0.23 3.33
C LEU A 221 3.08 -1.27 2.83
N THR A 222 2.71 -2.55 2.87
CA THR A 222 3.57 -3.69 2.53
C THR A 222 3.52 -4.08 1.05
N LEU A 223 2.54 -3.59 0.27
CA LEU A 223 2.42 -3.89 -1.16
C LEU A 223 3.57 -3.36 -2.02
N ASN A 224 4.09 -2.19 -1.65
CA ASN A 224 5.21 -1.56 -2.34
C ASN A 224 5.98 -0.72 -1.30
N PRO A 225 6.94 -1.34 -0.59
CA PRO A 225 7.62 -0.69 0.51
C PRO A 225 8.46 0.53 0.06
N HIS A 226 8.95 0.55 -1.18
CA HIS A 226 9.65 1.71 -1.75
C HIS A 226 8.72 2.92 -1.91
N LEU A 227 7.52 2.68 -2.44
CA LEU A 227 6.47 3.67 -2.63
C LEU A 227 6.04 4.30 -1.31
N TRP A 228 5.75 3.46 -0.32
CA TRP A 228 5.26 3.91 0.97
C TRP A 228 6.35 4.55 1.82
N LEU A 229 7.61 4.11 1.70
CA LEU A 229 8.72 4.76 2.40
C LEU A 229 8.99 6.16 1.83
N SER A 230 8.97 6.32 0.51
CA SER A 230 9.03 7.65 -0.14
C SER A 230 7.90 8.54 0.38
N ASN A 231 6.68 8.00 0.43
CA ASN A 231 5.53 8.74 0.96
C ASN A 231 5.67 9.11 2.45
N LEU A 232 6.20 8.22 3.30
CA LEU A 232 6.50 8.54 4.70
C LEU A 232 7.41 9.77 4.80
N PHE A 233 8.48 9.81 4.00
CA PHE A 233 9.37 10.97 3.96
C PHE A 233 8.69 12.25 3.45
N VAL A 234 7.75 12.15 2.51
CA VAL A 234 6.88 13.29 2.12
C VAL A 234 6.01 13.76 3.29
N LEU A 235 5.43 12.85 4.07
CA LEU A 235 4.63 13.20 5.23
C LEU A 235 5.47 13.88 6.32
N ILE A 236 6.68 13.37 6.61
CA ILE A 236 7.63 14.01 7.54
C ILE A 236 8.02 15.41 7.03
N SER A 237 8.33 15.52 5.74
CA SER A 237 8.64 16.81 5.09
C SER A 237 7.48 17.80 5.22
N THR A 238 6.24 17.32 5.07
CA THR A 238 5.01 18.13 5.20
C THR A 238 4.78 18.61 6.63
N VAL A 239 4.89 17.72 7.64
CA VAL A 239 4.73 18.08 9.06
C VAL A 239 5.75 19.15 9.46
N THR A 240 7.00 18.96 9.05
CA THR A 240 8.09 19.88 9.39
C THR A 240 7.99 21.19 8.62
N LEU A 241 7.55 21.18 7.36
CA LEU A 241 7.21 22.41 6.61
C LEU A 241 6.10 23.22 7.32
N ILE A 242 5.05 22.55 7.82
CA ILE A 242 4.01 23.20 8.62
C ILE A 242 4.62 23.87 9.86
N ASN A 243 5.53 23.19 10.57
CA ASN A 243 6.23 23.76 11.72
C ASN A 243 7.07 24.99 11.36
N VAL A 244 7.80 24.96 10.23
CA VAL A 244 8.56 26.12 9.73
C VAL A 244 7.64 27.30 9.49
N ILE A 245 6.51 27.09 8.80
CA ILE A 245 5.57 28.16 8.44
C ILE A 245 4.87 28.72 9.68
N GLU A 246 4.54 27.86 10.64
CA GLU A 246 3.91 28.25 11.90
C GLU A 246 4.90 28.75 12.96
N GLY A 247 6.22 28.73 12.68
CA GLY A 247 7.25 29.33 13.54
C GLY A 247 7.78 28.45 14.67
N PHE A 248 7.54 27.15 14.63
CA PHE A 248 8.03 26.19 15.64
C PHE A 248 9.40 25.67 15.22
N GLU A 249 10.45 26.04 15.96
CA GLU A 249 11.84 25.64 15.70
C GLU A 249 12.20 25.66 14.19
N PRO A 250 12.01 26.80 13.50
CA PRO A 250 11.93 26.82 12.05
C PRO A 250 13.23 26.43 11.35
N ALA A 251 14.40 26.65 11.96
CA ALA A 251 15.68 26.23 11.37
C ALA A 251 15.83 24.70 11.38
N GLN A 252 15.60 24.07 12.54
CA GLN A 252 15.68 22.61 12.68
C GLN A 252 14.65 21.91 11.79
N ASN A 253 13.40 22.38 11.81
CA ASN A 253 12.35 21.80 10.97
C ASN A 253 12.62 22.02 9.48
N ALA A 254 13.26 23.12 9.06
CA ALA A 254 13.65 23.30 7.66
C ALA A 254 14.71 22.28 7.24
N VAL A 255 15.70 21.99 8.08
CA VAL A 255 16.71 20.95 7.79
C VAL A 255 16.06 19.57 7.67
N ILE A 256 15.21 19.19 8.64
CA ILE A 256 14.51 17.90 8.60
C ILE A 256 13.62 17.79 7.35
N SER A 257 12.91 18.87 7.00
CA SER A 257 12.05 18.91 5.83
C SER A 257 12.82 18.72 4.52
N ALA A 258 13.94 19.44 4.37
CA ALA A 258 14.82 19.32 3.21
C ALA A 258 15.41 17.91 3.09
N LEU A 259 15.98 17.36 4.18
CA LEU A 259 16.59 16.02 4.17
C LEU A 259 15.57 14.92 3.89
N SER A 260 14.37 15.01 4.50
CA SER A 260 13.29 14.04 4.25
C SER A 260 12.86 14.09 2.79
N TYR A 261 12.70 15.29 2.22
CA TYR A 261 12.33 15.40 0.81
C TYR A 261 13.41 14.85 -0.13
N ILE A 262 14.68 15.14 0.15
CA ILE A 262 15.81 14.58 -0.60
C ILE A 262 15.73 13.05 -0.57
N LEU A 263 15.59 12.43 0.60
CA LEU A 263 15.47 10.98 0.70
C LEU A 263 14.24 10.42 -0.04
N ALA A 264 13.11 11.13 -0.01
CA ALA A 264 11.90 10.75 -0.74
C ALA A 264 12.14 10.70 -2.25
N VAL A 265 12.64 11.81 -2.83
CA VAL A 265 12.79 11.95 -4.29
C VAL A 265 13.93 11.13 -4.84
N LEU A 266 14.94 10.80 -4.04
CA LEU A 266 15.97 9.83 -4.41
C LEU A 266 15.44 8.38 -4.42
N SER A 267 14.40 8.09 -3.63
CA SER A 267 13.84 6.73 -3.47
C SER A 267 12.78 6.39 -4.51
N LEU A 268 11.85 7.31 -4.80
CA LEU A 268 10.78 7.07 -5.77
C LEU A 268 10.12 8.36 -6.29
N THR A 269 9.58 8.29 -7.51
CA THR A 269 8.88 9.39 -8.20
C THR A 269 7.65 9.93 -7.46
N THR A 270 7.09 9.21 -6.50
CA THR A 270 5.94 9.67 -5.72
C THR A 270 6.25 10.84 -4.79
N ALA A 271 7.53 11.14 -4.56
CA ALA A 271 7.94 12.34 -3.88
C ALA A 271 7.43 13.63 -4.56
N LEU A 272 7.08 13.58 -5.85
CA LEU A 272 6.44 14.68 -6.57
C LEU A 272 5.16 15.19 -5.89
N LEU A 273 4.49 14.35 -5.09
CA LEU A 273 3.35 14.77 -4.26
C LEU A 273 3.70 15.97 -3.37
N MET A 274 4.94 16.06 -2.88
CA MET A 274 5.40 17.17 -2.06
C MET A 274 5.38 18.50 -2.81
N LEU A 275 5.56 18.51 -4.14
CA LEU A 275 5.49 19.75 -4.93
C LEU A 275 4.05 20.28 -5.03
N LEU A 276 3.06 19.39 -4.94
CA LEU A 276 1.66 19.77 -4.94
C LEU A 276 1.23 20.42 -3.62
N VAL A 277 1.84 20.06 -2.49
CA VAL A 277 1.47 20.59 -1.17
C VAL A 277 1.62 22.14 -1.10
N PRO A 278 2.77 22.75 -1.46
CA PRO A 278 2.92 24.21 -1.51
C PRO A 278 1.97 24.89 -2.50
N ILE A 279 1.79 24.32 -3.69
CA ILE A 279 0.91 24.88 -4.72
C ILE A 279 -0.53 24.89 -4.20
N SER A 280 -1.00 23.76 -3.66
CA SER A 280 -2.31 23.63 -3.06
C SER A 280 -2.48 24.53 -1.84
N PHE A 281 -1.42 24.82 -1.08
CA PHE A 281 -1.48 25.76 0.04
C PHE A 281 -1.80 27.18 -0.45
N ILE A 282 -1.12 27.66 -1.49
CA ILE A 282 -1.36 28.99 -2.08
C ILE A 282 -2.80 29.06 -2.61
N VAL A 283 -3.24 28.03 -3.33
CA VAL A 283 -4.61 27.95 -3.88
C VAL A 283 -5.64 27.93 -2.75
N ALA A 284 -5.48 27.07 -1.74
CA ALA A 284 -6.39 26.98 -0.61
C ALA A 284 -6.46 28.30 0.17
N TRP A 285 -5.32 28.96 0.38
CA TRP A 285 -5.25 30.27 1.02
C TRP A 285 -6.04 31.33 0.24
N TYR A 286 -5.87 31.38 -1.08
CA TYR A 286 -6.58 32.33 -1.94
C TYR A 286 -8.09 32.06 -1.96
N VAL A 287 -8.48 30.81 -2.21
CA VAL A 287 -9.89 30.38 -2.29
C VAL A 287 -10.62 30.60 -0.96
N LEU A 288 -10.03 30.19 0.17
CA LEU A 288 -10.66 30.38 1.48
C LEU A 288 -10.82 31.86 1.83
N ARG A 289 -9.88 32.72 1.42
CA ARG A 289 -10.03 34.18 1.59
C ARG A 289 -11.14 34.74 0.72
N ALA A 290 -11.18 34.39 -0.57
CA ALA A 290 -12.21 34.83 -1.49
C ALA A 290 -13.62 34.44 -1.01
N LEU A 291 -13.78 33.22 -0.46
CA LEU A 291 -15.03 32.72 0.08
C LEU A 291 -15.32 33.17 1.53
N ARG A 292 -14.44 33.96 2.16
CA ARG A 292 -14.51 34.39 3.57
C ARG A 292 -14.56 33.22 4.58
N LEU A 293 -13.97 32.08 4.22
CA LEU A 293 -13.85 30.85 5.01
C LEU A 293 -12.46 30.68 5.65
N TYR A 294 -11.59 31.68 5.53
CA TYR A 294 -10.24 31.62 6.07
C TYR A 294 -10.22 31.80 7.60
N LYS A 295 -9.65 30.84 8.32
CA LYS A 295 -9.21 31.02 9.71
C LYS A 295 -7.75 31.52 9.70
N PRO A 296 -7.45 32.71 10.26
CA PRO A 296 -6.08 33.24 10.30
C PRO A 296 -5.09 32.29 10.95
N ILE A 297 -3.90 32.18 10.35
CA ILE A 297 -2.75 31.51 10.97
C ILE A 297 -2.18 32.49 12.00
N HIS A 298 -1.96 32.04 13.24
CA HIS A 298 -1.74 32.91 14.40
C HIS A 298 -0.43 33.69 14.42
N GLN A 299 0.41 33.67 13.37
CA GLN A 299 1.71 34.35 13.40
C GLN A 299 2.09 34.96 12.04
N GLY A 300 2.38 36.26 12.03
CA GLY A 300 3.04 36.91 10.90
C GLY A 300 4.45 36.38 10.70
N ALA A 301 4.87 36.18 9.44
CA ALA A 301 6.20 35.65 9.15
C ALA A 301 7.28 36.72 9.26
N THR A 302 8.26 36.48 10.15
CA THR A 302 9.50 37.26 10.21
C THR A 302 10.27 37.11 8.89
N SER A 303 11.13 38.08 8.56
CA SER A 303 11.93 38.05 7.32
C SER A 303 12.83 36.80 7.23
N ALA A 304 13.43 36.37 8.34
CA ALA A 304 14.21 35.14 8.40
C ALA A 304 13.37 33.89 8.09
N ARG A 305 12.14 33.81 8.62
CA ARG A 305 11.21 32.70 8.34
C ARG A 305 10.78 32.66 6.88
N LYS A 306 10.54 33.82 6.26
CA LYS A 306 10.27 33.90 4.81
C LYS A 306 11.46 33.38 3.99
N GLY A 307 12.68 33.73 4.40
CA GLY A 307 13.91 33.21 3.79
C GLY A 307 13.99 31.67 3.86
N LEU A 308 13.70 31.08 5.01
CA LEU A 308 13.67 29.61 5.17
C LEU A 308 12.61 28.93 4.30
N ILE A 309 11.41 29.51 4.20
CA ILE A 309 10.34 28.97 3.34
C ILE A 309 10.77 29.01 1.86
N LEU A 310 11.35 30.12 1.42
CA LEU A 310 11.87 30.26 0.05
C LEU A 310 13.00 29.26 -0.21
N PHE A 311 13.91 29.08 0.75
CA PHE A 311 14.97 28.08 0.70
C PHE A 311 14.39 26.67 0.52
N LEU A 312 13.36 26.29 1.29
CA LEU A 312 12.72 24.98 1.15
C LEU A 312 12.12 24.76 -0.23
N PHE A 313 11.40 25.75 -0.78
CA PHE A 313 10.86 25.64 -2.13
C PHE A 313 11.95 25.55 -3.20
N ALA A 314 13.05 26.29 -3.03
CA ALA A 314 14.21 26.18 -3.91
C ALA A 314 14.82 24.78 -3.82
N VAL A 315 15.02 24.23 -2.62
CA VAL A 315 15.53 22.87 -2.41
C VAL A 315 14.61 21.85 -3.09
N TYR A 316 13.30 21.92 -2.85
CA TYR A 316 12.37 20.95 -3.45
C TYR A 316 12.43 20.97 -4.98
N THR A 317 12.48 22.18 -5.55
CA THR A 317 12.54 22.36 -7.01
C THR A 317 13.87 21.89 -7.58
N VAL A 318 14.99 22.36 -7.03
CA VAL A 318 16.34 22.07 -7.54
C VAL A 318 16.66 20.58 -7.43
N VAL A 319 16.38 19.95 -6.28
CA VAL A 319 16.65 18.51 -6.10
C VAL A 319 15.79 17.68 -7.05
N THR A 320 14.51 18.04 -7.25
CA THR A 320 13.67 17.38 -8.26
C THR A 320 14.30 17.48 -9.63
N LEU A 321 14.68 18.68 -10.07
CA LEU A 321 15.28 18.89 -11.39
C LEU A 321 16.59 18.09 -11.55
N LEU A 322 17.43 18.06 -10.52
CA LEU A 322 18.66 17.26 -10.54
C LEU A 322 18.36 15.77 -10.71
N VAL A 323 17.41 15.22 -9.93
CA VAL A 323 17.01 13.80 -10.07
C VAL A 323 16.48 13.53 -11.48
N PHE A 324 15.63 14.41 -12.02
CA PHE A 324 15.08 14.26 -13.37
C PHE A 324 16.15 14.29 -14.46
N LEU A 325 17.16 15.17 -14.34
CA LEU A 325 18.21 15.36 -15.34
C LEU A 325 19.27 14.26 -15.29
N TYR A 326 19.64 13.79 -14.08
CA TYR A 326 20.77 12.89 -13.89
C TYR A 326 20.40 11.42 -13.71
N THR A 327 19.12 11.10 -13.50
CA THR A 327 18.67 9.71 -13.36
C THR A 327 18.24 9.18 -14.73
N GLN A 328 19.10 8.36 -15.34
CA GLN A 328 18.84 7.76 -16.65
C GLN A 328 17.53 6.95 -16.61
N GLY A 329 16.62 7.22 -17.56
CA GLY A 329 15.32 6.54 -17.67
C GLY A 329 14.19 7.12 -16.80
N TYR A 330 14.48 8.06 -15.89
CA TYR A 330 13.48 8.66 -15.00
C TYR A 330 12.42 9.46 -15.77
N PHE A 331 12.83 10.28 -16.74
CA PHE A 331 11.90 10.99 -17.62
C PHE A 331 11.07 10.01 -18.48
N THR A 332 11.67 8.93 -18.95
CA THR A 332 10.99 7.87 -19.71
C THR A 332 9.91 7.16 -18.88
N TYR A 333 10.07 7.11 -17.55
CA TYR A 333 9.08 6.56 -16.63
C TYR A 333 7.95 7.56 -16.31
N VAL A 334 8.27 8.84 -16.11
CA VAL A 334 7.28 9.89 -15.73
C VAL A 334 6.52 10.45 -16.93
N TYR A 335 7.15 10.59 -18.09
CA TYR A 335 6.53 11.22 -19.27
C TYR A 335 5.29 10.50 -19.78
N PRO A 336 5.26 9.16 -19.96
CA PRO A 336 4.06 8.45 -20.41
C PRO A 336 2.87 8.60 -19.44
N MET A 337 3.17 8.73 -18.15
CA MET A 337 2.17 8.97 -17.10
C MET A 337 1.53 10.35 -17.24
N LEU A 338 2.32 11.39 -17.55
CA LEU A 338 1.81 12.75 -17.80
C LEU A 338 1.08 12.85 -19.14
N ASP A 339 1.58 12.19 -20.19
CA ASP A 339 0.96 12.19 -21.51
C ASP A 339 -0.41 11.50 -21.48
N SER A 340 -0.51 10.34 -20.83
CA SER A 340 -1.78 9.64 -20.67
C SER A 340 -2.81 10.44 -19.85
N LEU A 341 -2.38 11.26 -18.89
CA LEU A 341 -3.27 12.20 -18.18
C LEU A 341 -3.80 13.28 -19.11
N ASN A 342 -2.90 13.90 -19.88
CA ASN A 342 -3.27 14.91 -20.87
C ASN A 342 -4.30 14.33 -21.86
N GLN A 343 -4.04 13.13 -22.38
CA GLN A 343 -4.98 12.42 -23.25
C GLN A 343 -6.33 12.15 -22.56
N ALA A 344 -6.35 11.73 -21.29
CA ALA A 344 -7.59 11.52 -20.54
C ALA A 344 -8.41 12.80 -20.40
N ILE A 345 -7.76 13.93 -20.06
CA ILE A 345 -8.42 15.24 -19.95
C ILE A 345 -9.00 15.66 -21.30
N TRP A 346 -8.22 15.54 -22.38
CA TRP A 346 -8.71 15.83 -23.73
C TRP A 346 -9.90 14.96 -24.12
N GLN A 347 -9.87 13.67 -23.82
CA GLN A 347 -10.99 12.76 -24.08
C GLN A 347 -12.26 13.15 -23.31
N ILE A 348 -12.13 13.62 -22.07
CA ILE A 348 -13.27 14.13 -21.28
C ILE A 348 -13.83 15.39 -21.91
N LEU A 349 -12.98 16.35 -22.26
CA LEU A 349 -13.39 17.60 -22.91
C LEU A 349 -14.09 17.30 -24.25
N ILE A 350 -13.49 16.45 -25.08
CA ILE A 350 -14.09 16.03 -26.35
C ILE A 350 -15.44 15.34 -26.11
N ARG A 351 -15.57 14.45 -25.13
CA ARG A 351 -16.86 13.78 -24.84
C ARG A 351 -17.93 14.72 -24.28
N LEU A 352 -17.54 15.75 -23.53
CA LEU A 352 -18.45 16.77 -23.00
C LEU A 352 -18.97 17.72 -24.09
N PHE A 353 -18.16 17.98 -25.12
CA PHE A 353 -18.50 18.95 -26.18
C PHE A 353 -18.81 18.34 -27.56
N VAL A 354 -18.46 17.08 -27.79
CA VAL A 354 -18.64 16.37 -29.06
C VAL A 354 -19.27 15.00 -28.79
N ARG A 355 -20.50 14.82 -29.25
CA ARG A 355 -21.29 13.59 -29.12
C ARG A 355 -20.79 12.55 -30.12
N SER A 356 -19.60 12.00 -29.93
CA SER A 356 -19.06 10.92 -30.76
C SER A 356 -18.68 9.70 -29.93
N ILE A 357 -19.44 8.62 -30.16
CA ILE A 357 -19.22 7.29 -29.60
C ILE A 357 -18.27 6.56 -30.56
N THR A 358 -16.97 6.81 -30.45
CA THR A 358 -15.97 5.85 -30.91
C THR A 358 -15.51 5.06 -29.71
N LYS A 359 -15.94 3.79 -29.63
CA LYS A 359 -15.37 2.81 -28.69
C LYS A 359 -13.86 2.79 -28.93
N VAL A 360 -13.11 3.39 -28.01
CA VAL A 360 -11.66 3.26 -27.98
C VAL A 360 -11.37 1.77 -27.89
N LYS A 361 -10.80 1.18 -28.96
CA LYS A 361 -10.23 -0.17 -28.94
C LYS A 361 -8.97 -0.11 -28.07
N GLY A 362 -9.15 -0.03 -26.78
CA GLY A 362 -8.11 -0.23 -25.78
C GLY A 362 -8.15 -1.69 -25.33
N VAL A 363 -6.98 -2.23 -25.00
CA VAL A 363 -6.82 -3.53 -24.31
C VAL A 363 -7.87 -3.63 -23.20
N GLN A 364 -8.64 -4.74 -23.18
CA GLN A 364 -9.57 -5.02 -22.07
C GLN A 364 -8.74 -5.13 -20.80
N TYR A 365 -8.69 -4.04 -20.04
CA TYR A 365 -8.03 -4.02 -18.75
C TYR A 365 -8.96 -4.71 -17.76
N HIS A 366 -8.55 -5.87 -17.26
CA HIS A 366 -9.23 -6.49 -16.12
C HIS A 366 -9.00 -5.59 -14.90
N PHE A 367 -10.07 -5.04 -14.32
CA PHE A 367 -9.93 -4.41 -13.01
C PHE A 367 -9.38 -5.48 -12.06
N LEU A 368 -8.30 -5.18 -11.33
CA LEU A 368 -7.79 -6.08 -10.28
C LEU A 368 -8.93 -6.57 -9.37
N TYR A 369 -9.94 -5.71 -9.17
CA TYR A 369 -11.12 -5.94 -8.35
C TYR A 369 -12.39 -6.32 -9.15
N SER A 370 -12.33 -6.70 -10.43
CA SER A 370 -13.55 -7.12 -11.17
C SER A 370 -14.18 -8.39 -10.61
N GLY A 371 -13.39 -9.26 -9.98
CA GLY A 371 -13.85 -10.46 -9.28
C GLY A 371 -13.94 -10.31 -7.76
N ALA A 372 -13.65 -9.12 -7.21
CA ALA A 372 -13.64 -8.91 -5.78
C ALA A 372 -15.05 -8.78 -5.19
N ASN A 373 -15.20 -9.20 -3.93
CA ASN A 373 -16.46 -9.10 -3.21
C ASN A 373 -16.88 -7.61 -3.10
N PRO A 374 -18.08 -7.22 -3.55
CA PRO A 374 -18.56 -5.84 -3.49
C PRO A 374 -18.59 -5.24 -2.08
N VAL A 375 -18.66 -6.07 -1.03
CA VAL A 375 -18.62 -5.63 0.37
C VAL A 375 -17.30 -4.92 0.69
N LEU A 376 -16.19 -5.28 0.04
CA LEU A 376 -14.88 -4.65 0.27
C LEU A 376 -14.86 -3.17 -0.09
N ALA A 377 -15.77 -2.72 -0.98
CA ALA A 377 -15.93 -1.32 -1.32
C ALA A 377 -16.29 -0.43 -0.10
N TYR A 378 -16.79 -1.04 0.98
CA TYR A 378 -16.99 -0.39 2.26
C TYR A 378 -15.69 0.18 2.83
N ALA A 379 -14.62 -0.63 2.89
CA ALA A 379 -13.34 -0.22 3.46
C ALA A 379 -12.66 0.86 2.61
N TRP A 380 -12.72 0.73 1.29
CA TRP A 380 -12.20 1.73 0.33
C TRP A 380 -12.92 3.08 0.42
N SER A 381 -14.26 3.06 0.57
CA SER A 381 -15.04 4.30 0.49
C SER A 381 -15.05 5.13 1.77
N LEU A 382 -14.88 4.52 2.95
CA LEU A 382 -15.22 5.19 4.22
C LEU A 382 -14.37 6.43 4.50
N ALA A 383 -13.04 6.31 4.49
CA ALA A 383 -12.13 7.43 4.78
C ALA A 383 -12.32 8.58 3.79
N PHE A 384 -12.35 8.24 2.49
CA PHE A 384 -12.53 9.20 1.41
C PHE A 384 -13.87 9.94 1.51
N SER A 385 -14.94 9.22 1.86
CA SER A 385 -16.29 9.79 2.03
C SER A 385 -16.38 10.74 3.22
N ILE A 386 -15.76 10.39 4.35
CA ILE A 386 -15.73 11.27 5.52
C ILE A 386 -14.95 12.54 5.18
N ALA A 387 -13.80 12.43 4.50
CA ALA A 387 -13.02 13.57 4.05
C ALA A 387 -13.80 14.48 3.09
N ALA A 388 -14.43 13.91 2.06
CA ALA A 388 -15.28 14.64 1.12
C ALA A 388 -16.47 15.32 1.82
N SER A 389 -17.10 14.63 2.78
CA SER A 389 -18.21 15.18 3.56
C SER A 389 -17.81 16.41 4.38
N TYR A 390 -16.58 16.45 4.89
CA TYR A 390 -16.07 17.58 5.65
C TYR A 390 -15.87 18.81 4.77
N LEU A 391 -15.38 18.63 3.53
CA LEU A 391 -15.28 19.71 2.55
C LEU A 391 -16.65 20.34 2.28
N LEU A 392 -17.66 19.50 2.00
CA LEU A 392 -19.03 19.95 1.77
C LEU A 392 -19.60 20.66 3.00
N TYR A 393 -19.39 20.10 4.19
CA TYR A 393 -19.80 20.72 5.45
C TYR A 393 -19.21 22.13 5.64
N VAL A 394 -17.92 22.33 5.35
CA VAL A 394 -17.27 23.65 5.45
C VAL A 394 -17.88 24.65 4.48
N VAL A 395 -18.14 24.24 3.24
CA VAL A 395 -18.79 25.08 2.23
C VAL A 395 -20.23 25.42 2.62
N PHE A 396 -21.06 24.41 2.93
CA PHE A 396 -22.47 24.61 3.26
C PHE A 396 -22.69 25.44 4.54
N ARG A 397 -21.87 25.23 5.57
CA ARG A 397 -21.97 25.99 6.83
C ARG A 397 -21.17 27.29 6.82
N LYS A 398 -20.53 27.64 5.69
CA LYS A 398 -19.61 28.77 5.58
C LYS A 398 -18.63 28.85 6.76
N ARG A 399 -18.08 27.69 7.14
CA ARG A 399 -17.25 27.57 8.33
C ARG A 399 -15.83 28.06 8.05
N ARG A 400 -15.25 28.79 9.00
CA ARG A 400 -13.84 29.18 8.90
C ARG A 400 -12.93 28.00 9.27
N GLU A 401 -11.97 27.70 8.41
CA GLU A 401 -11.08 26.54 8.58
C GLU A 401 -9.59 26.89 8.42
N ASN A 402 -8.74 26.03 8.98
CA ASN A 402 -7.29 26.09 8.80
C ASN A 402 -6.95 25.76 7.33
N VAL A 403 -6.11 26.61 6.71
CA VAL A 403 -5.64 26.43 5.33
C VAL A 403 -4.91 25.10 5.16
N TRP A 404 -4.13 24.65 6.14
CA TRP A 404 -3.41 23.39 6.05
C TRP A 404 -4.34 22.19 5.98
N LEU A 405 -5.39 22.15 6.80
CA LEU A 405 -6.41 21.11 6.72
C LEU A 405 -7.00 21.06 5.30
N MET A 406 -7.36 22.21 4.73
CA MET A 406 -7.91 22.28 3.37
C MET A 406 -6.89 21.95 2.28
N THR A 407 -5.62 22.30 2.48
CA THR A 407 -4.51 21.97 1.57
C THR A 407 -4.37 20.45 1.46
N LEU A 408 -4.23 19.78 2.60
CA LEU A 408 -4.06 18.32 2.63
C LEU A 408 -5.32 17.60 2.14
N LEU A 409 -6.51 18.12 2.46
CA LEU A 409 -7.77 17.60 1.94
C LEU A 409 -7.83 17.63 0.43
N VAL A 410 -7.51 18.78 -0.17
CA VAL A 410 -7.59 18.98 -1.61
C VAL A 410 -6.58 18.08 -2.30
N VAL A 411 -5.33 18.04 -1.85
CA VAL A 411 -4.33 17.14 -2.42
C VAL A 411 -4.76 15.67 -2.29
N GLY A 412 -5.20 15.26 -1.10
CA GLY A 412 -5.61 13.90 -0.80
C GLY A 412 -6.89 13.44 -1.50
N LEU A 413 -7.75 14.35 -1.96
CA LEU A 413 -8.96 14.02 -2.74
C LEU A 413 -8.74 14.15 -4.26
N VAL A 414 -8.07 15.22 -4.70
CA VAL A 414 -7.90 15.55 -6.12
C VAL A 414 -6.94 14.58 -6.80
N VAL A 415 -5.82 14.22 -6.17
CA VAL A 415 -4.83 13.33 -6.79
C VAL A 415 -5.43 11.93 -7.04
N PRO A 416 -6.06 11.25 -6.07
CA PRO A 416 -6.74 9.97 -6.34
C PRO A 416 -7.94 10.13 -7.27
N GLY A 417 -8.69 11.24 -7.18
CA GLY A 417 -9.83 11.52 -8.05
C GLY A 417 -9.43 11.64 -9.52
N ILE A 418 -8.35 12.36 -9.82
CA ILE A 418 -7.79 12.47 -11.18
C ILE A 418 -7.36 11.09 -11.69
N ALA A 419 -6.70 10.29 -10.85
CA ALA A 419 -6.27 8.95 -11.24
C ALA A 419 -7.44 8.01 -11.52
N ALA A 420 -8.51 8.08 -10.72
CA ALA A 420 -9.74 7.34 -10.96
C ALA A 420 -10.40 7.76 -12.28
N VAL A 421 -10.45 9.06 -12.56
CA VAL A 421 -10.96 9.60 -13.82
C VAL A 421 -10.12 9.10 -15.00
N GLN A 422 -8.78 9.21 -14.95
CA GLN A 422 -7.89 8.71 -15.99
C GLN A 422 -8.15 7.23 -16.30
N ARG A 423 -8.33 6.41 -15.26
CA ARG A 423 -8.62 4.97 -15.38
C ARG A 423 -9.97 4.67 -16.06
N ILE A 424 -10.96 5.55 -15.94
CA ILE A 424 -12.26 5.41 -16.61
C ILE A 424 -12.15 5.76 -18.11
N PHE A 425 -11.32 6.73 -18.47
CA PHE A 425 -11.29 7.30 -19.82
C PHE A 425 -10.15 6.79 -20.70
N THR A 426 -9.13 6.12 -20.16
CA THR A 426 -7.96 5.61 -20.91
C THR A 426 -7.67 4.14 -20.57
N ALA A 427 -7.14 3.39 -21.55
CA ALA A 427 -6.74 1.98 -21.40
C ALA A 427 -5.22 1.79 -21.20
N THR A 428 -4.50 2.88 -20.90
CA THR A 428 -3.04 2.92 -20.73
C THR A 428 -2.63 2.80 -19.27
N TYR A 429 -1.35 2.47 -19.02
CA TYR A 429 -0.73 2.40 -17.68
C TYR A 429 -1.12 3.60 -16.81
N PRO A 430 -2.01 3.42 -15.82
CA PRO A 430 -2.60 4.55 -15.12
C PRO A 430 -1.66 5.15 -14.07
N ILE A 431 -1.84 6.44 -13.74
CA ILE A 431 -1.26 7.15 -12.57
C ILE A 431 -1.62 6.44 -11.23
N THR A 432 -2.55 5.48 -11.26
CA THR A 432 -3.32 5.02 -10.09
C THR A 432 -2.47 4.54 -8.92
N VAL A 433 -1.41 3.77 -9.13
CA VAL A 433 -0.62 3.22 -8.01
C VAL A 433 0.06 4.34 -7.21
N ASN A 434 0.59 5.34 -7.92
CA ASN A 434 1.26 6.48 -7.31
C ASN A 434 0.28 7.48 -6.68
N ALA A 435 -0.93 7.60 -7.25
CA ALA A 435 -1.93 8.55 -6.78
C ALA A 435 -2.52 8.19 -5.41
N TYR A 436 -2.59 6.90 -5.07
CA TYR A 436 -3.10 6.45 -3.77
C TYR A 436 -2.23 6.91 -2.60
N THR A 437 -0.95 7.22 -2.83
CA THR A 437 -0.07 7.79 -1.80
C THR A 437 -0.52 9.17 -1.27
N ALA A 438 -1.48 9.82 -1.94
CA ALA A 438 -2.08 11.06 -1.45
C ALA A 438 -3.21 10.82 -0.41
N ILE A 439 -3.81 9.62 -0.35
CA ILE A 439 -4.92 9.30 0.56
C ILE A 439 -4.59 9.56 2.05
N PRO A 440 -3.40 9.20 2.56
CA PRO A 440 -3.02 9.48 3.96
C PRO A 440 -3.15 10.96 4.37
N LEU A 441 -3.05 11.90 3.42
CA LEU A 441 -3.23 13.33 3.67
C LEU A 441 -4.67 13.69 4.10
N THR A 442 -5.64 12.81 3.83
CA THR A 442 -7.04 13.00 4.25
C THR A 442 -7.31 12.58 5.69
N PHE A 443 -6.51 11.67 6.27
CA PHE A 443 -6.73 11.08 7.59
C PHE A 443 -6.87 12.09 8.73
N PRO A 444 -6.10 13.21 8.78
CA PRO A 444 -6.30 14.24 9.80
C PRO A 444 -7.73 14.78 9.86
N ILE A 445 -8.39 14.93 8.70
CA ILE A 445 -9.77 15.41 8.62
C ILE A 445 -10.76 14.31 8.97
N VAL A 446 -10.48 13.07 8.59
CA VAL A 446 -11.32 11.92 8.97
C VAL A 446 -11.41 11.84 10.49
N GLY A 447 -10.27 11.87 11.20
CA GLY A 447 -10.24 11.89 12.66
C GLY A 447 -10.97 13.10 13.27
N LEU A 448 -10.81 14.29 12.68
CA LEU A 448 -11.49 15.51 13.12
C LEU A 448 -13.02 15.44 12.94
N ALA A 449 -13.49 14.92 11.81
CA ALA A 449 -14.91 14.78 11.52
C ALA A 449 -15.58 13.78 12.49
N LEU A 450 -14.93 12.65 12.74
CA LEU A 450 -15.43 11.62 13.66
C LEU A 450 -15.51 12.13 15.10
N THR A 451 -14.49 12.82 15.58
CA THR A 451 -14.49 13.38 16.95
C THR A 451 -15.56 14.45 17.16
N ARG A 452 -16.01 15.13 16.11
CA ARG A 452 -17.12 16.09 16.21
C ARG A 452 -18.49 15.45 16.30
N LEU A 453 -18.62 14.23 15.78
CA LEU A 453 -19.88 13.51 15.72
C LEU A 453 -20.10 12.65 16.97
N LYS A 454 -19.02 12.11 17.57
CA LYS A 454 -19.10 11.11 18.66
C LYS A 454 -19.93 11.53 19.89
N ASP A 455 -19.91 12.82 20.21
CA ASP A 455 -20.56 13.37 21.40
C ASP A 455 -21.96 13.95 21.12
N LYS A 456 -22.51 13.82 19.90
CA LYS A 456 -23.74 14.55 19.50
C LYS A 456 -25.05 13.81 19.73
N SER A 457 -25.09 12.49 19.61
CA SER A 457 -26.26 11.67 19.96
C SER A 457 -25.88 10.21 20.21
N LYS A 458 -26.73 9.46 20.92
CA LYS A 458 -26.55 8.02 21.13
C LYS A 458 -26.58 7.25 19.79
N ALA A 459 -27.52 7.60 18.91
CA ALA A 459 -27.64 6.96 17.60
C ALA A 459 -26.41 7.19 16.72
N ILE A 460 -25.86 8.41 16.71
CA ILE A 460 -24.63 8.71 15.97
C ILE A 460 -23.46 7.96 16.58
N LEU A 461 -23.31 7.92 17.90
CA LEU A 461 -22.25 7.13 18.53
C LEU A 461 -22.36 5.64 18.13
N MET A 462 -23.54 5.03 18.24
CA MET A 462 -23.71 3.61 17.89
C MET A 462 -23.38 3.35 16.42
N LEU A 463 -23.81 4.24 15.52
CA LEU A 463 -23.45 4.19 14.11
C LEU A 463 -21.93 4.27 13.91
N LEU A 464 -21.25 5.22 14.54
CA LEU A 464 -19.79 5.36 14.42
C LEU A 464 -19.06 4.12 14.93
N ILE A 465 -19.45 3.58 16.09
CA ILE A 465 -18.85 2.36 16.63
C ILE A 465 -19.05 1.19 15.66
N LEU A 466 -20.28 0.99 15.18
CA LEU A 466 -20.59 -0.11 14.26
C LEU A 466 -19.79 0.00 12.96
N LEU A 467 -19.73 1.20 12.37
CA LEU A 467 -18.96 1.43 11.15
C LEU A 467 -17.46 1.18 11.38
N LEU A 468 -16.88 1.75 12.43
CA LEU A 468 -15.44 1.67 12.70
C LEU A 468 -14.99 0.30 13.22
N VAL A 469 -15.86 -0.50 13.85
CA VAL A 469 -15.51 -1.88 14.24
C VAL A 469 -15.67 -2.82 13.04
N ALA A 470 -16.73 -2.67 12.25
CA ALA A 470 -16.98 -3.55 11.10
C ALA A 470 -15.96 -3.37 9.96
N ILE A 471 -15.30 -2.21 9.85
CA ILE A 471 -14.30 -1.99 8.79
C ILE A 471 -13.06 -2.87 8.96
N VAL A 472 -12.70 -3.26 10.19
CA VAL A 472 -11.50 -4.05 10.46
C VAL A 472 -11.56 -5.45 9.83
N PRO A 473 -12.56 -6.30 10.12
CA PRO A 473 -12.68 -7.58 9.45
C PRO A 473 -12.93 -7.42 7.94
N ILE A 474 -13.65 -6.39 7.47
CA ILE A 474 -13.86 -6.20 6.03
C ILE A 474 -12.55 -5.85 5.31
N ALA A 475 -11.74 -4.96 5.89
CA ALA A 475 -10.44 -4.58 5.34
C ALA A 475 -9.44 -5.74 5.38
N SER A 476 -9.47 -6.59 6.40
CA SER A 476 -8.58 -7.76 6.48
C SER A 476 -8.84 -8.82 5.39
N TYR A 477 -10.00 -8.74 4.73
CA TYR A 477 -10.36 -9.54 3.56
C TYR A 477 -10.06 -8.85 2.22
N ASP A 478 -9.52 -7.63 2.21
CA ASP A 478 -9.16 -6.98 0.96
C ASP A 478 -7.94 -7.65 0.32
N PRO A 479 -7.95 -7.96 -0.99
CA PRO A 479 -6.78 -8.45 -1.73
C PRO A 479 -5.49 -7.63 -1.56
N SER A 480 -5.58 -6.33 -1.27
CA SER A 480 -4.41 -5.48 -0.99
C SER A 480 -3.80 -5.73 0.40
N ILE A 481 -4.59 -6.22 1.35
CA ILE A 481 -4.17 -6.51 2.73
C ILE A 481 -4.00 -8.03 2.93
N SER A 482 -4.69 -8.85 2.15
CA SER A 482 -4.77 -10.31 2.28
C SER A 482 -4.20 -11.04 1.07
N PRO A 483 -3.00 -11.62 1.19
CA PRO A 483 -2.43 -12.47 0.14
C PRO A 483 -3.34 -13.65 -0.22
N ILE A 484 -4.09 -14.17 0.76
CA ILE A 484 -5.04 -15.30 0.56
C ILE A 484 -6.19 -14.90 -0.35
N GLU A 485 -6.81 -13.73 -0.11
CA GLU A 485 -7.93 -13.27 -0.92
C GLU A 485 -7.47 -12.80 -2.30
N TYR A 486 -6.29 -12.19 -2.37
CA TYR A 486 -5.63 -11.90 -3.65
C TYR A 486 -5.50 -13.16 -4.50
N ALA A 487 -5.03 -14.26 -3.91
CA ALA A 487 -4.91 -15.53 -4.63
C ALA A 487 -6.27 -16.01 -5.18
N LYS A 488 -7.32 -15.95 -4.35
CA LYS A 488 -8.68 -16.39 -4.71
C LYS A 488 -9.29 -15.60 -5.86
N ILE A 489 -9.23 -14.26 -5.82
CA ILE A 489 -9.89 -13.39 -6.81
C ILE A 489 -9.27 -13.49 -8.21
N HIS A 490 -8.01 -13.93 -8.29
CA HIS A 490 -7.30 -14.15 -9.53
C HIS A 490 -7.41 -15.58 -10.04
N HIS A 491 -8.33 -16.37 -9.47
CA HIS A 491 -8.54 -17.79 -9.80
C HIS A 491 -7.25 -18.61 -9.76
N TYR A 492 -6.32 -18.22 -8.88
CA TYR A 492 -5.29 -19.13 -8.42
C TYR A 492 -6.03 -20.13 -7.52
N ASN A 493 -6.73 -21.09 -8.13
CA ASN A 493 -7.06 -22.34 -7.47
C ASN A 493 -5.71 -22.97 -7.19
N VAL A 494 -5.22 -22.76 -5.98
CA VAL A 494 -4.05 -23.45 -5.45
C VAL A 494 -4.62 -24.69 -4.79
N PRO A 495 -4.82 -25.82 -5.50
CA PRO A 495 -5.11 -27.06 -4.82
C PRO A 495 -3.94 -27.32 -3.86
N PRO A 496 -4.20 -27.90 -2.68
CA PRO A 496 -3.13 -28.40 -1.84
C PRO A 496 -2.43 -29.54 -2.61
N LEU A 497 -1.42 -29.19 -3.40
CA LEU A 497 -0.50 -30.10 -4.03
C LEU A 497 0.26 -30.98 -3.04
N THR A 498 0.23 -32.26 -3.30
CA THR A 498 1.17 -33.18 -2.68
C THR A 498 2.62 -32.81 -3.04
N ARG A 499 3.58 -33.20 -2.18
CA ARG A 499 5.02 -32.96 -2.36
C ARG A 499 5.56 -33.47 -3.71
N SER A 500 4.89 -34.43 -4.33
CA SER A 500 5.19 -34.92 -5.67
C SER A 500 4.74 -33.99 -6.79
N GLU A 501 3.58 -33.36 -6.64
CA GLU A 501 3.05 -32.42 -7.64
C GLU A 501 3.88 -31.14 -7.62
N TYR A 502 4.17 -30.63 -6.42
CA TYR A 502 5.54 -30.47 -5.91
C TYR A 502 6.73 -30.15 -6.83
N GLU A 503 7.48 -31.21 -6.98
CA GLU A 503 8.76 -31.24 -7.65
C GLU A 503 8.55 -31.21 -9.17
N CYS A 504 7.39 -31.69 -9.66
CA CYS A 504 7.00 -31.70 -11.06
C CYS A 504 6.75 -30.32 -11.69
N THR A 505 6.20 -29.39 -10.92
CA THR A 505 5.70 -28.13 -11.49
C THR A 505 6.78 -27.02 -11.46
N LEU A 506 7.69 -27.09 -10.49
CA LEU A 506 8.90 -26.25 -10.27
C LEU A 506 9.87 -26.12 -11.46
N LEU A 507 9.56 -26.83 -12.53
CA LEU A 507 10.53 -27.27 -13.47
C LEU A 507 10.16 -27.00 -14.89
N LEU A 508 8.88 -27.13 -15.17
CA LEU A 508 8.24 -26.65 -16.39
C LEU A 508 8.60 -25.23 -16.74
N ASN A 509 8.85 -24.39 -15.74
CA ASN A 509 8.95 -22.95 -15.95
C ASN A 509 10.29 -22.58 -16.55
N ASN A 510 11.26 -23.48 -16.43
CA ASN A 510 12.64 -23.18 -16.76
C ASN A 510 13.04 -23.69 -18.14
N LEU A 511 12.14 -24.38 -18.83
CA LEU A 511 12.42 -25.02 -20.11
C LEU A 511 11.55 -24.52 -21.27
N LEU A 512 10.72 -23.48 -21.10
CA LEU A 512 9.89 -22.95 -22.18
C LEU A 512 10.55 -21.73 -22.84
N PRO A 513 10.90 -21.81 -24.14
CA PRO A 513 11.28 -20.64 -24.91
C PRO A 513 10.06 -19.72 -25.14
N SER A 514 10.36 -18.44 -25.28
CA SER A 514 9.51 -17.25 -25.21
C SER A 514 8.40 -17.12 -26.27
N ASN A 515 7.73 -18.19 -26.69
CA ASN A 515 6.58 -18.07 -27.60
C ASN A 515 5.44 -19.06 -27.36
N THR A 516 5.15 -19.35 -26.09
CA THR A 516 3.99 -20.16 -25.70
C THR A 516 2.95 -19.32 -24.99
N GLY A 517 1.99 -18.79 -25.74
CA GLY A 517 0.69 -18.52 -25.14
C GLY A 517 0.05 -19.82 -24.62
N PRO A 518 -0.99 -19.69 -23.79
CA PRO A 518 -0.88 -19.65 -22.33
C PRO A 518 -0.33 -20.98 -21.77
N LEU A 519 0.96 -21.04 -21.48
CA LEU A 519 1.56 -22.16 -20.75
C LEU A 519 1.58 -21.82 -19.25
N TYR A 520 0.79 -22.57 -18.48
CA TYR A 520 0.75 -22.44 -17.03
C TYR A 520 1.84 -23.29 -16.45
N VAL A 521 2.86 -22.63 -15.91
CA VAL A 521 3.76 -23.30 -15.00
C VAL A 521 3.44 -22.87 -13.59
N TYR A 522 2.91 -23.82 -12.86
CA TYR A 522 2.75 -23.71 -11.44
C TYR A 522 4.07 -24.13 -10.77
N SER A 523 4.46 -23.46 -9.68
CA SER A 523 5.45 -24.03 -8.78
C SER A 523 4.71 -24.39 -7.49
N PRO A 524 4.76 -25.65 -7.08
CA PRO A 524 4.10 -26.12 -5.88
C PRO A 524 4.78 -25.58 -4.62
N ILE A 525 5.99 -24.98 -4.74
CA ILE A 525 6.59 -24.08 -3.70
C ILE A 525 5.54 -23.11 -3.22
N MET A 526 4.69 -22.66 -4.13
CA MET A 526 3.76 -21.57 -3.93
C MET A 526 2.39 -21.99 -3.40
N GLY A 527 2.17 -23.29 -3.14
CA GLY A 527 0.86 -23.77 -2.71
C GLY A 527 0.84 -24.81 -1.61
N THR A 528 1.93 -25.55 -1.36
CA THR A 528 1.88 -26.64 -0.37
C THR A 528 3.10 -26.95 0.44
N LEU A 529 4.19 -26.21 0.27
CA LEU A 529 5.16 -26.13 1.36
C LEU A 529 4.96 -24.81 2.09
N PRO A 530 5.08 -24.77 3.43
CA PRO A 530 4.80 -23.59 4.27
C PRO A 530 5.81 -22.42 4.06
N TRP A 531 6.50 -22.45 2.93
CA TRP A 531 7.75 -21.81 2.55
C TRP A 531 7.58 -20.62 1.60
N TYR A 532 6.37 -20.40 1.08
CA TYR A 532 6.07 -19.29 0.20
C TYR A 532 4.68 -18.75 0.49
N THR A 533 4.64 -17.61 1.17
CA THR A 533 3.58 -16.63 0.96
C THR A 533 4.05 -15.76 -0.20
N PRO A 534 3.23 -15.48 -1.23
CA PRO A 534 3.54 -14.43 -2.19
C PRO A 534 3.59 -13.12 -1.40
N SER A 535 4.76 -12.78 -0.86
CA SER A 535 4.99 -11.45 -0.31
C SER A 535 4.87 -10.48 -1.46
N LEU A 536 3.96 -9.54 -1.25
CA LEU A 536 3.44 -8.62 -2.24
C LEU A 536 4.55 -7.77 -2.84
N GLY A 537 5.03 -8.18 -4.01
CA GLY A 537 5.90 -7.40 -4.87
C GLY A 537 5.28 -7.38 -6.26
N GLY A 538 4.65 -6.26 -6.62
CA GLY A 538 4.16 -6.02 -7.97
C GLY A 538 2.77 -6.59 -8.26
N VAL A 539 1.75 -5.77 -8.00
CA VAL A 539 0.46 -5.89 -8.66
C VAL A 539 0.68 -5.71 -10.17
N GLY A 540 0.81 -6.81 -10.92
CA GLY A 540 0.73 -6.82 -12.39
C GLY A 540 1.77 -7.63 -13.17
N ALA A 541 2.77 -8.25 -12.54
CA ALA A 541 3.73 -9.08 -13.28
C ALA A 541 3.41 -10.58 -13.15
N TYR A 542 3.24 -11.22 -14.31
CA TYR A 542 2.95 -12.64 -14.51
C TYR A 542 3.85 -13.59 -13.68
N PRO A 543 3.35 -14.77 -13.26
CA PRO A 543 4.13 -15.80 -12.56
C PRO A 543 5.30 -16.41 -13.37
N THR A 544 5.48 -16.02 -14.62
CA THR A 544 6.54 -16.54 -15.52
C THR A 544 7.94 -16.01 -15.20
N ASN A 545 8.08 -14.78 -14.67
CA ASN A 545 9.41 -14.20 -14.38
C ASN A 545 9.94 -14.54 -12.98
N VAL A 546 9.07 -14.89 -12.04
CA VAL A 546 9.44 -15.13 -10.63
C VAL A 546 10.30 -16.38 -10.46
N ILE A 547 10.08 -17.42 -11.28
CA ILE A 547 10.87 -18.66 -11.18
C ILE A 547 12.25 -18.51 -11.83
N ALA A 548 12.35 -17.82 -12.97
CA ALA A 548 13.62 -17.51 -13.61
C ALA A 548 14.53 -16.66 -12.71
N GLN A 549 13.94 -15.76 -11.91
CA GLN A 549 14.66 -14.98 -10.90
C GLN A 549 14.98 -15.79 -9.63
N ALA A 550 14.19 -16.82 -9.30
CA ALA A 550 14.37 -17.61 -8.08
C ALA A 550 15.49 -18.65 -8.11
N LEU A 551 15.70 -19.33 -9.24
CA LEU A 551 16.73 -20.36 -9.34
C LEU A 551 18.16 -19.88 -9.13
N PRO A 552 18.60 -18.74 -9.71
CA PRO A 552 19.94 -18.19 -9.44
C PRO A 552 20.18 -17.89 -7.95
N MET A 553 19.13 -17.50 -7.23
CA MET A 553 19.23 -17.11 -5.83
C MET A 553 19.21 -18.31 -4.89
N ILE A 554 18.43 -19.36 -5.19
CA ILE A 554 18.52 -20.65 -4.50
C ILE A 554 19.93 -21.24 -4.67
N ARG A 555 20.49 -21.23 -5.90
CA ARG A 555 21.88 -21.65 -6.17
C ARG A 555 22.90 -20.86 -5.34
N PHE A 556 22.70 -19.56 -5.22
CA PHE A 556 23.54 -18.68 -4.41
C PHE A 556 23.44 -19.01 -2.91
N ILE A 557 22.24 -19.20 -2.36
CA ILE A 557 22.01 -19.50 -0.94
C ILE A 557 22.65 -20.82 -0.54
N TYR A 558 22.52 -21.86 -1.38
CA TYR A 558 23.06 -23.20 -1.08
C TYR A 558 24.50 -23.40 -1.57
N ASN A 559 25.08 -22.42 -2.27
CA ASN A 559 26.43 -22.49 -2.82
C ASN A 559 26.65 -23.72 -3.72
N GLU A 560 25.67 -24.07 -4.56
CA GLU A 560 25.69 -25.27 -5.42
C GLU A 560 25.93 -24.93 -6.90
N SER A 561 26.79 -25.72 -7.57
CA SER A 561 27.14 -25.57 -8.99
C SER A 561 26.11 -26.19 -9.96
N SER A 562 25.26 -27.11 -9.49
CA SER A 562 24.21 -27.76 -10.29
C SER A 562 23.07 -28.21 -9.39
N VAL A 563 21.82 -27.96 -9.82
CA VAL A 563 20.61 -28.43 -9.14
C VAL A 563 19.86 -29.31 -10.14
N ASN A 564 19.46 -30.52 -9.73
CA ASN A 564 18.62 -31.39 -10.54
C ASN A 564 17.19 -30.85 -10.56
N VAL A 565 16.58 -30.82 -11.74
CA VAL A 565 15.27 -30.20 -11.94
C VAL A 565 14.47 -31.17 -12.92
N TYR A 566 13.27 -31.70 -12.55
CA TYR A 566 12.15 -32.47 -13.24
C TYR A 566 10.77 -31.81 -13.74
N VAL A 567 10.45 -31.74 -15.05
CA VAL A 567 9.29 -31.02 -15.70
C VAL A 567 7.98 -31.83 -15.87
N VAL A 568 6.76 -31.25 -15.72
CA VAL A 568 5.44 -31.86 -16.09
C VAL A 568 4.42 -30.97 -16.86
N VAL A 569 4.24 -31.13 -18.17
CA VAL A 569 3.32 -30.25 -18.94
C VAL A 569 1.85 -30.62 -18.75
N TYR A 570 0.96 -29.64 -18.53
CA TYR A 570 -0.50 -29.81 -18.62
C TYR A 570 -1.08 -28.96 -19.74
N ASN A 571 -1.73 -29.59 -20.72
CA ASN A 571 -2.49 -28.92 -21.77
C ASN A 571 -3.98 -29.12 -21.47
N GLY A 572 -4.74 -28.04 -21.27
CA GLY A 572 -6.18 -28.09 -20.97
C GLY A 572 -7.06 -28.77 -22.03
N THR A 573 -6.49 -29.22 -23.15
CA THR A 573 -7.18 -30.03 -24.17
C THR A 573 -6.67 -31.47 -24.29
N LEU A 574 -5.51 -31.83 -23.72
CA LEU A 574 -4.91 -33.16 -23.83
C LEU A 574 -4.31 -33.58 -22.48
N SER A 575 -4.96 -34.55 -21.86
CA SER A 575 -4.65 -35.10 -20.54
C SER A 575 -3.45 -36.08 -20.55
N LYS A 576 -2.23 -35.62 -20.83
CA LYS A 576 -0.97 -36.42 -20.71
C LYS A 576 0.25 -35.60 -20.23
N ALA A 577 1.20 -36.25 -19.54
CA ALA A 577 2.43 -35.68 -18.96
C ALA A 577 3.73 -36.29 -19.57
N TYR A 578 4.84 -35.55 -19.56
CA TYR A 578 6.15 -35.91 -20.16
C TYR A 578 7.35 -35.46 -19.29
N TYR A 579 8.56 -36.08 -19.41
CA TYR A 579 9.74 -35.90 -18.51
C TYR A 579 11.10 -35.68 -19.25
N VAL A 580 12.03 -34.84 -18.72
CA VAL A 580 13.41 -34.57 -19.27
C VAL A 580 14.42 -34.11 -18.16
N THR A 581 15.75 -34.29 -18.33
CA THR A 581 16.88 -33.85 -17.44
C THR A 581 17.92 -32.94 -18.14
N LEU A 582 18.68 -32.12 -17.37
CA LEU A 582 19.71 -31.17 -17.86
C LEU A 582 21.15 -31.54 -17.44
N GLY A 583 22.13 -31.40 -18.35
CA GLY A 583 23.55 -31.69 -18.13
C GLY A 583 24.46 -30.46 -17.94
N PRO A 584 25.77 -30.65 -17.68
CA PRO A 584 26.67 -29.67 -17.02
C PRO A 584 27.32 -28.58 -17.92
N GLY A 585 26.78 -28.27 -19.10
CA GLY A 585 27.40 -27.30 -20.04
C GLY A 585 27.03 -25.81 -19.81
N ILE A 586 27.82 -24.88 -20.37
CA ILE A 586 27.42 -23.48 -20.60
C ILE A 586 27.53 -23.19 -22.11
N PRO A 587 26.42 -22.87 -22.82
CA PRO A 587 25.04 -22.87 -22.32
C PRO A 587 24.60 -24.30 -21.92
N PRO A 588 23.63 -24.45 -21.00
CA PRO A 588 23.19 -25.75 -20.51
C PRO A 588 22.68 -26.64 -21.63
N THR A 589 23.29 -27.83 -21.77
CA THR A 589 22.94 -28.85 -22.76
C THR A 589 21.98 -29.87 -22.16
N ILE A 590 20.89 -30.17 -22.87
CA ILE A 590 19.86 -31.14 -22.46
C ILE A 590 20.34 -32.56 -22.76
N VAL A 591 20.33 -33.45 -21.77
CA VAL A 591 20.67 -34.88 -21.93
C VAL A 591 19.64 -35.70 -21.15
N TYR A 592 18.94 -36.63 -21.81
CA TYR A 592 17.99 -37.52 -21.14
C TYR A 592 18.31 -39.00 -21.29
N ASN A 593 17.99 -39.76 -20.24
CA ASN A 593 18.19 -41.20 -20.10
C ASN A 593 16.81 -41.88 -19.95
N PRO A 594 16.38 -42.78 -20.86
CA PRO A 594 14.97 -43.14 -21.01
C PRO A 594 14.45 -44.17 -20.00
N LEU A 595 13.16 -44.02 -19.64
CA LEU A 595 12.29 -45.10 -19.16
C LEU A 595 11.54 -45.65 -20.40
N ASN A 596 11.83 -46.91 -20.73
CA ASN A 596 11.33 -47.81 -21.79
C ASN A 596 10.32 -47.31 -22.87
N ASN A 597 10.76 -47.50 -24.13
CA ASN A 597 10.03 -47.63 -25.41
C ASN A 597 9.00 -46.57 -25.86
N PRO A 598 9.47 -45.52 -26.58
CA PRO A 598 8.60 -44.71 -27.44
C PRO A 598 9.05 -44.68 -28.93
N ASN A 599 8.10 -44.48 -29.86
CA ASN A 599 8.30 -44.43 -31.32
C ASN A 599 9.02 -43.15 -31.75
N ILE A 600 10.06 -43.23 -32.58
CA ILE A 600 10.86 -42.07 -33.00
C ILE A 600 10.09 -41.16 -33.97
N ILE A 601 9.76 -39.93 -33.54
CA ILE A 601 9.10 -38.90 -34.35
C ILE A 601 10.12 -37.94 -35.02
N PHE A 602 11.29 -37.73 -34.39
CA PHE A 602 12.35 -36.88 -34.96
C PHE A 602 13.73 -37.34 -34.51
N ASN A 603 14.76 -37.30 -35.37
CA ASN A 603 16.12 -37.69 -35.00
C ASN A 603 17.18 -36.88 -35.75
N SER A 604 18.19 -36.40 -35.03
CA SER A 604 19.36 -35.69 -35.55
C SER A 604 20.58 -35.92 -34.65
N ASN A 605 21.76 -35.47 -35.10
CA ASN A 605 23.00 -35.52 -34.32
C ASN A 605 22.96 -34.71 -33.00
N TYR A 606 21.90 -33.94 -32.77
CA TYR A 606 21.76 -33.03 -31.62
C TYR A 606 20.50 -33.28 -30.78
N ALA A 607 19.55 -34.11 -31.25
CA ALA A 607 18.33 -34.45 -30.53
C ALA A 607 17.56 -35.62 -31.19
N THR A 608 16.90 -36.45 -30.37
CA THR A 608 15.92 -37.46 -30.78
C THR A 608 14.61 -37.25 -30.00
N LEU A 609 13.46 -37.27 -30.68
CA LEU A 609 12.13 -37.01 -30.12
C LEU A 609 11.25 -38.25 -30.38
N LEU A 610 10.62 -38.77 -29.32
CA LEU A 610 9.89 -40.04 -29.35
C LEU A 610 8.45 -39.85 -28.81
N GLU A 611 7.46 -40.53 -29.41
CA GLU A 611 6.06 -40.57 -28.98
C GLU A 611 5.85 -41.67 -27.93
N PRO A 612 5.32 -41.38 -26.73
CA PRO A 612 4.98 -42.42 -25.77
C PRO A 612 3.84 -43.27 -26.29
N SER A 613 4.03 -44.60 -26.26
CA SER A 613 2.97 -45.59 -26.52
C SER A 613 1.77 -45.41 -25.60
#